data_AF-A0A7S1J2D3-F1
#
_entry.id   AF-A0A7S1J2D3-F1
#
_cell.length_a   1.000
_cell.length_b   1.000
_cell.length_c   1.000
_cell.angle_alpha   90.00
_cell.angle_beta   90.00
_cell.angle_gamma   90.00
#
_symmetry.space_group_name_H-M   'P 1'
#
loop_
_entity.id
_entity.type
_entity.pdbx_description
1 polymer ?
#
loop_
_entity_poly.entity_id
_entity_poly.type
_entity_poly.pdbx_seq_one_letter_code
_entity_poly.pdbx_strand_id
1 'polypeptide(L)'
;KQSEKDRKKKIALLNKKLQEGQHLGKLFNSTKNEETGVVEQETIFLPLDASAEVNGYDATNAHIFGSSMQPMRLTFTRTETNKSSNVIFKDGDDLRQDQLVIQLINLMDSLLKKNGLDLKLTPYRVLATIVSGGLVECVPNSEPMALHKKSVQRFRRDHNPSPRDPHGIKT
;
A
#
# COMPACT_ATOMS: atom_id res chain seq x y z
N LYS A 1 -12.49 -18.38 -18.86
CA LYS A 1 -11.59 -18.13 -20.02
C LYS A 1 -11.25 -16.64 -20.21
N GLN A 2 -12.22 -15.71 -20.20
CA GLN A 2 -11.95 -14.26 -20.32
C GLN A 2 -11.20 -13.66 -19.11
N SER A 3 -11.67 -13.94 -17.88
CA SER A 3 -11.03 -13.48 -16.62
C SER A 3 -9.55 -13.88 -16.48
N GLU A 4 -9.20 -15.08 -16.95
CA GLU A 4 -7.82 -15.58 -16.90
C GLU A 4 -6.90 -14.86 -17.90
N LYS A 5 -7.43 -14.47 -19.06
CA LYS A 5 -6.71 -13.68 -20.07
C LYS A 5 -6.45 -12.26 -19.57
N ASP A 6 -7.44 -11.65 -18.90
CA ASP A 6 -7.31 -10.31 -18.32
C ASP A 6 -6.33 -10.31 -17.14
N ARG A 7 -6.33 -11.37 -16.32
CA ARG A 7 -5.33 -11.58 -15.25
C ARG A 7 -3.90 -11.66 -15.81
N LYS A 8 -3.68 -12.47 -16.86
CA LYS A 8 -2.37 -12.59 -17.52
C LYS A 8 -1.90 -11.26 -18.11
N LYS A 9 -2.79 -10.49 -18.73
CA LYS A 9 -2.48 -9.15 -19.24
C LYS A 9 -2.08 -8.18 -18.12
N LYS A 10 -2.78 -8.20 -16.98
CA LYS A 10 -2.50 -7.34 -15.83
C LYS A 10 -1.14 -7.66 -15.20
N ILE A 11 -0.81 -8.95 -15.05
CA ILE A 11 0.51 -9.39 -14.59
C ILE A 11 1.61 -8.98 -15.59
N ALA A 12 1.38 -9.14 -16.89
CA ALA A 12 2.32 -8.71 -17.91
C ALA A 12 2.55 -7.19 -17.89
N LEU A 13 1.48 -6.39 -17.70
CA LEU A 13 1.57 -4.94 -17.54
C LEU A 13 2.32 -4.55 -16.27
N LEU A 14 2.07 -5.24 -15.15
CA LEU A 14 2.77 -5.04 -13.89
C LEU A 14 4.27 -5.30 -14.07
N ASN A 15 4.64 -6.45 -14.63
CA ASN A 15 6.03 -6.82 -14.88
C ASN A 15 6.72 -5.82 -15.82
N LYS A 16 6.03 -5.39 -16.88
CA LYS A 16 6.53 -4.36 -17.80
C LYS A 16 6.81 -3.05 -17.06
N LYS A 17 5.86 -2.54 -16.28
CA LYS A 17 6.05 -1.29 -15.50
C LYS A 17 7.15 -1.41 -14.45
N LEU A 18 7.29 -2.57 -13.79
CA LEU A 18 8.35 -2.81 -12.81
C LEU A 18 9.74 -2.90 -13.47
N GLN A 19 9.82 -3.44 -14.69
CA GLN A 19 11.06 -3.46 -15.49
C GLN A 19 11.41 -2.06 -16.02
N GLU A 20 10.43 -1.30 -16.51
CA GLU A 20 10.59 0.09 -16.96
C GLU A 20 10.97 1.04 -15.82
N GLY A 21 10.53 0.76 -14.60
CA GLY A 21 10.90 1.51 -13.40
C GLY A 21 12.37 1.40 -12.97
N GLN A 22 13.21 0.66 -13.71
CA GLN A 22 14.68 0.43 -13.65
C GLN A 22 15.35 0.10 -12.28
N HIS A 23 14.76 0.49 -11.15
CA HIS A 23 15.32 0.40 -9.80
C HIS A 23 14.46 -0.42 -8.83
N LEU A 24 13.12 -0.33 -8.90
CA LEU A 24 12.24 -1.09 -8.00
C LEU A 24 12.06 -2.55 -8.41
N GLY A 25 12.13 -2.84 -9.71
CA GLY A 25 12.23 -4.22 -10.20
C GLY A 25 13.43 -4.94 -9.60
N LYS A 26 14.56 -4.25 -9.36
CA LYS A 26 15.75 -4.83 -8.71
C LYS A 26 15.58 -5.01 -7.19
N LEU A 27 14.85 -4.11 -6.53
CA LEU A 27 14.52 -4.22 -5.10
C LEU A 27 13.64 -5.43 -4.80
N PHE A 28 12.80 -5.89 -5.74
CA PHE A 28 11.81 -6.95 -5.48
C PHE A 28 11.90 -8.16 -6.41
N ASN A 29 12.87 -8.23 -7.31
CA ASN A 29 13.12 -9.42 -8.11
C ASN A 29 14.00 -10.39 -7.33
N SER A 30 13.46 -11.58 -7.09
CA SER A 30 14.26 -12.74 -6.71
C SER A 30 15.30 -13.03 -7.79
N THR A 31 16.57 -13.06 -7.40
CA THR A 31 17.61 -13.72 -8.18
C THR A 31 17.25 -15.20 -8.29
N LYS A 32 17.01 -15.69 -9.52
CA LYS A 32 16.98 -17.14 -9.75
C LYS A 32 18.43 -17.62 -9.78
N ASN A 33 18.87 -18.32 -8.74
CA ASN A 33 20.09 -19.11 -8.82
C ASN A 33 19.76 -20.42 -9.54
N GLU A 34 20.23 -20.56 -10.79
CA GLU A 34 19.93 -21.71 -11.66
C GLU A 34 20.69 -22.99 -11.28
N GLU A 35 21.62 -22.94 -10.32
CA GLU A 35 22.55 -24.05 -10.04
C GLU A 35 22.10 -25.03 -8.95
N THR A 36 21.13 -24.68 -8.09
CA THR A 36 20.72 -25.54 -6.95
C THR A 36 19.24 -25.93 -6.92
N GLY A 37 18.41 -25.37 -7.81
CA GLY A 37 16.96 -25.66 -7.82
C GLY A 37 16.18 -25.17 -6.58
N VAL A 38 16.86 -24.50 -5.65
CA VAL A 38 16.26 -23.87 -4.46
C VAL A 38 16.12 -22.39 -4.75
N VAL A 39 14.88 -21.89 -4.82
CA VAL A 39 14.58 -20.46 -4.91
C VAL A 39 14.74 -19.87 -3.51
N GLU A 40 15.97 -19.60 -3.09
CA GLU A 40 16.21 -18.70 -1.95
C GLU A 40 15.96 -17.28 -2.43
N GLN A 41 14.72 -16.83 -2.27
CA GLN A 41 14.43 -15.42 -2.42
C GLN A 41 15.13 -14.69 -1.26
N GLU A 42 16.12 -13.85 -1.58
CA GLU A 42 16.78 -13.02 -0.58
C GLU A 42 15.75 -12.17 0.15
N THR A 43 15.84 -12.19 1.48
CA THR A 43 14.92 -11.44 2.31
C THR A 43 15.42 -10.01 2.44
N ILE A 44 14.52 -9.05 2.31
CA ILE A 44 14.85 -7.62 2.34
C ILE A 44 13.98 -6.89 3.35
N PHE A 45 14.45 -5.75 3.84
CA PHE A 45 13.60 -4.82 4.58
C PHE A 45 12.74 -4.01 3.62
N LEU A 46 11.47 -3.83 3.96
CA LEU A 46 10.56 -3.01 3.20
C LEU A 46 11.03 -1.55 3.25
N PRO A 47 11.20 -0.84 2.12
CA PRO A 47 11.72 0.53 2.16
C PRO A 47 10.84 1.52 2.97
N LEU A 48 9.52 1.30 2.99
CA LEU A 48 8.59 2.08 3.80
C LEU A 48 8.65 1.70 5.30
N ASP A 49 9.19 0.54 5.64
CA ASP A 49 9.23 -0.01 6.99
C ASP A 49 10.51 -0.81 7.23
N ALA A 50 11.56 -0.13 7.72
CA ALA A 50 12.83 -0.79 7.99
C ALA A 50 12.74 -1.87 9.09
N SER A 51 11.63 -1.95 9.85
CA SER A 51 11.40 -3.04 10.81
C SER A 51 10.61 -4.21 10.20
N ALA A 52 10.24 -4.14 8.92
CA ALA A 52 9.46 -5.17 8.25
C ALA A 52 10.33 -5.90 7.24
N GLU A 53 10.72 -7.11 7.60
CA GLU A 53 11.40 -8.01 6.69
C GLU A 53 10.37 -8.74 5.79
N VAL A 54 10.61 -8.77 4.48
CA VAL A 54 9.69 -9.31 3.47
C VAL A 54 10.42 -10.18 2.46
N ASN A 55 9.70 -11.20 1.97
CA ASN A 55 10.20 -12.13 0.96
C ASN A 55 9.50 -11.95 -0.39
N GLY A 56 9.66 -10.75 -0.98
CA GLY A 56 9.01 -10.38 -2.23
C GLY A 56 7.52 -10.03 -2.09
N TYR A 57 6.81 -9.95 -3.23
CA TYR A 57 5.42 -9.50 -3.30
C TYR A 57 4.51 -10.50 -4.02
N ASP A 58 3.22 -10.46 -3.69
CA ASP A 58 2.18 -11.23 -4.34
C ASP A 58 1.71 -10.54 -5.63
N ALA A 59 2.25 -10.97 -6.76
CA ALA A 59 1.86 -10.50 -8.09
C ALA A 59 0.40 -10.87 -8.46
N THR A 60 -0.18 -11.90 -7.84
CA THR A 60 -1.54 -12.35 -8.15
C THR A 60 -2.58 -11.39 -7.57
N ASN A 61 -2.33 -10.89 -6.35
CA ASN A 61 -3.21 -9.93 -5.67
C ASN A 61 -2.85 -8.46 -5.95
N ALA A 62 -1.88 -8.21 -6.83
CA ALA A 62 -1.51 -6.87 -7.26
C ALA A 62 -2.66 -6.15 -7.97
N HIS A 63 -2.81 -4.86 -7.70
CA HIS A 63 -3.90 -4.05 -8.22
C HIS A 63 -3.41 -2.73 -8.84
N ILE A 64 -3.56 -2.60 -10.15
CA ILE A 64 -3.36 -1.34 -10.87
C ILE A 64 -4.63 -0.50 -10.74
N PHE A 65 -4.51 0.72 -10.23
CA PHE A 65 -5.63 1.66 -10.10
C PHE A 65 -6.01 2.26 -11.46
N GLY A 66 -7.28 2.62 -11.62
CA GLY A 66 -7.82 3.16 -12.88
C GLY A 66 -7.54 4.64 -13.14
N SER A 67 -6.72 5.31 -12.31
CA SER A 67 -6.33 6.71 -12.53
C SER A 67 -5.33 6.85 -13.69
N SER A 68 -5.17 8.07 -14.22
CA SER A 68 -4.34 8.34 -15.41
C SER A 68 -2.90 7.84 -15.28
N MET A 69 -2.27 8.01 -14.12
CA MET A 69 -0.89 7.59 -13.87
C MET A 69 -0.76 6.11 -13.47
N GLN A 70 -1.90 5.41 -13.32
CA GLN A 70 -1.98 3.98 -13.04
C GLN A 70 -1.02 3.51 -11.93
N PRO A 71 -1.16 4.05 -10.70
CA PRO A 71 -0.40 3.56 -9.56
C PRO A 71 -0.75 2.08 -9.29
N MET A 72 0.14 1.38 -8.59
CA MET A 72 0.07 -0.08 -8.44
C MET A 72 0.14 -0.46 -6.97
N ARG A 73 -0.90 -1.11 -6.46
CA ARG A 73 -0.90 -1.73 -5.14
C ARG A 73 -0.21 -3.09 -5.21
N LEU A 74 0.85 -3.25 -4.44
CA LEU A 74 1.60 -4.48 -4.21
C LEU A 74 1.37 -4.94 -2.77
N THR A 75 1.26 -6.25 -2.58
CA THR A 75 1.07 -6.85 -1.26
C THR A 75 2.31 -7.67 -0.90
N PHE A 76 2.95 -7.32 0.20
CA PHE A 76 4.13 -8.01 0.74
C PHE A 76 3.73 -8.82 1.95
N THR A 77 4.35 -9.99 2.15
CA THR A 77 4.15 -10.79 3.36
C THR A 77 5.38 -10.65 4.24
N ARG A 78 5.18 -10.23 5.49
CA ARG A 78 6.26 -10.12 6.48
C ARG A 78 6.72 -11.52 6.90
N THR A 79 8.03 -11.77 6.89
CA THR A 79 8.62 -13.06 7.27
C THR A 79 8.35 -13.42 8.73
N GLU A 80 8.51 -12.46 9.63
CA GLU A 80 8.37 -12.68 11.08
C GLU A 80 6.93 -12.96 11.54
N THR A 81 5.95 -12.31 10.90
CA THR A 81 4.57 -12.26 11.43
C THR A 81 3.53 -12.87 10.49
N ASN A 82 3.91 -13.21 9.25
CA ASN A 82 2.99 -13.57 8.17
C ASN A 82 1.90 -12.50 7.91
N LYS A 83 2.07 -11.26 8.39
CA LYS A 83 1.13 -10.17 8.14
C LYS A 83 1.37 -9.55 6.77
N SER A 84 0.29 -9.22 6.08
CA SER A 84 0.35 -8.53 4.80
C SER A 84 0.59 -7.03 4.99
N SER A 85 1.51 -6.47 4.20
CA SER A 85 1.78 -5.03 4.10
C SER A 85 1.49 -4.58 2.68
N ASN A 86 0.52 -3.67 2.52
CA ASN A 86 0.11 -3.17 1.22
C ASN A 86 0.84 -1.85 0.92
N VAL A 87 1.47 -1.77 -0.25
CA VAL A 87 2.21 -0.61 -0.72
C VAL A 87 1.68 -0.19 -2.07
N ILE A 88 1.45 1.10 -2.27
CA ILE A 88 1.13 1.71 -3.55
C ILE A 88 2.42 2.27 -4.13
N PHE A 89 2.85 1.72 -5.25
CA PHE A 89 3.90 2.33 -6.07
C PHE A 89 3.28 3.34 -7.03
N LYS A 90 3.79 4.57 -7.01
CA LYS A 90 3.45 5.62 -7.98
C LYS A 90 4.66 5.88 -8.86
N ASP A 91 4.45 5.75 -10.16
CA ASP A 91 5.45 6.00 -11.19
C ASP A 91 5.03 7.22 -12.00
N GLY A 92 5.95 8.15 -12.22
CA GLY A 92 5.72 9.45 -12.84
C GLY A 92 5.35 10.59 -11.89
N ASP A 93 5.17 10.33 -10.59
CA ASP A 93 4.81 11.34 -9.57
C ASP A 93 6.03 11.69 -8.71
N ASP A 94 6.33 12.98 -8.53
CA ASP A 94 7.30 13.43 -7.54
C ASP A 94 6.67 13.48 -6.14
N LEU A 95 7.00 12.50 -5.31
CA LEU A 95 6.43 12.34 -3.97
C LEU A 95 7.18 13.10 -2.87
N ARG A 96 8.17 13.93 -3.20
CA ARG A 96 8.94 14.67 -2.18
C ARG A 96 8.06 15.64 -1.40
N GLN A 97 7.10 16.28 -2.08
CA GLN A 97 6.16 17.19 -1.43
C GLN A 97 5.20 16.44 -0.50
N ASP A 98 4.58 15.35 -0.97
CA ASP A 98 3.73 14.48 -0.16
C ASP A 98 4.47 13.94 1.07
N GLN A 99 5.71 13.48 0.89
CA GLN A 99 6.55 12.98 1.97
C GLN A 99 6.80 14.04 3.04
N LEU A 100 7.14 15.26 2.66
CA LEU A 100 7.34 16.37 3.60
C LEU A 100 6.05 16.72 4.35
N VAL A 101 4.91 16.75 3.65
CA VAL A 101 3.61 17.05 4.26
C VAL A 101 3.23 15.99 5.29
N ILE A 102 3.42 14.71 4.96
CA ILE A 102 3.15 13.60 5.89
C ILE A 102 4.09 13.64 7.10
N GLN A 103 5.36 14.00 6.92
CA GLN A 103 6.27 14.21 8.05
C GLN A 103 5.78 15.31 8.99
N LEU A 104 5.28 16.42 8.44
CA LEU A 104 4.69 17.48 9.24
C LEU A 104 3.43 17.02 9.98
N ILE A 105 2.55 16.24 9.33
CA ILE A 105 1.36 15.67 9.98
C ILE A 105 1.75 14.75 11.15
N ASN A 106 2.77 13.91 10.99
CA ASN A 106 3.29 13.05 12.05
C ASN A 106 3.81 13.86 13.25
N LEU A 107 4.53 14.95 12.98
CA LEU A 107 5.00 15.86 14.02
C LEU A 107 3.83 16.51 14.76
N MET A 108 2.84 17.01 14.04
CA MET A 108 1.64 17.61 14.63
C MET A 108 0.86 16.61 15.47
N ASP A 109 0.61 15.41 14.95
CA ASP A 109 -0.06 14.34 15.69
C ASP A 109 0.66 14.02 17.02
N SER A 110 2.00 13.94 16.98
CA SER A 110 2.82 13.73 18.18
C SER A 110 2.71 14.87 19.19
N LEU A 111 2.67 16.13 18.73
CA LEU A 111 2.51 17.30 19.60
C LEU A 111 1.12 17.35 20.23
N LEU A 112 0.07 17.10 19.45
CA LEU A 112 -1.31 17.10 19.94
C LEU A 112 -1.53 16.01 20.99
N LYS A 113 -1.04 14.79 20.74
CA LYS A 113 -1.09 13.68 21.70
C LYS A 113 -0.35 14.00 23.00
N LYS A 114 0.82 14.66 22.93
CA LYS A 114 1.56 15.12 24.12
C LYS A 114 0.78 16.16 24.94
N ASN A 115 -0.12 16.91 24.31
CA ASN A 115 -1.01 17.87 24.98
C ASN A 115 -2.38 17.25 25.35
N GLY A 116 -2.50 15.92 25.31
CA GLY A 116 -3.73 15.21 25.68
C GLY A 116 -4.83 15.22 24.61
N LEU A 117 -4.53 15.65 23.37
CA LEU A 117 -5.48 15.67 22.27
C LEU A 117 -5.16 14.57 21.25
N ASP A 118 -5.88 13.46 21.33
CA ASP A 118 -5.79 12.38 20.34
C ASP A 118 -6.90 12.51 19.29
N LEU A 119 -6.56 13.12 18.16
CA LEU A 119 -7.47 13.32 17.02
C LEU A 119 -7.68 12.05 16.17
N LYS A 120 -7.11 10.90 16.57
CA LYS A 120 -7.22 9.62 15.86
C LYS A 120 -6.74 9.73 14.40
N LEU A 121 -5.67 10.49 14.18
CA LEU A 121 -5.03 10.57 12.86
C LEU A 121 -4.31 9.26 12.54
N THR A 122 -4.35 8.87 11.26
CA THR A 122 -3.62 7.72 10.72
C THR A 122 -2.69 8.21 9.61
N PRO A 123 -1.60 8.92 9.95
CA PRO A 123 -0.61 9.35 8.96
C PRO A 123 0.03 8.12 8.32
N TYR A 124 -0.24 7.90 7.04
CA TYR A 124 0.37 6.84 6.25
C TYR A 124 1.78 7.24 5.83
N ARG A 125 2.65 6.26 5.54
CA ARG A 125 4.03 6.54 5.12
C ARG A 125 4.14 6.84 3.63
N VAL A 126 5.06 7.74 3.30
CA VAL A 126 5.43 8.09 1.92
C VAL A 126 6.95 8.11 1.83
N LEU A 127 7.48 7.51 0.78
CA LEU A 127 8.90 7.50 0.48
C LEU A 127 9.11 7.77 -1.02
N ALA A 128 9.68 8.92 -1.35
CA ALA A 128 10.18 9.19 -2.69
C ALA A 128 11.46 8.36 -2.92
N THR A 129 11.38 7.30 -3.72
CA THR A 129 12.52 6.42 -3.99
C THR A 129 13.31 6.86 -5.22
N ILE A 130 12.68 7.57 -6.14
CA ILE A 130 13.27 8.13 -7.37
C ILE A 130 12.73 9.54 -7.61
N VAL A 131 13.30 10.27 -8.57
CA VAL A 131 12.92 11.68 -8.84
C VAL A 131 11.45 11.82 -9.24
N SER A 132 10.93 10.87 -10.03
CA SER A 132 9.55 10.85 -10.53
C SER A 132 8.83 9.59 -10.09
N GLY A 133 8.94 9.22 -8.82
CA GLY A 133 8.22 8.06 -8.30
C GLY A 133 8.56 7.71 -6.86
N GLY A 134 7.75 6.84 -6.29
CA GLY A 134 7.97 6.37 -4.94
C GLY A 134 6.86 5.48 -4.41
N LEU A 135 6.96 5.21 -3.13
CA LEU A 135 6.12 4.27 -2.41
C LEU A 135 5.23 5.02 -1.44
N VAL A 136 3.98 4.59 -1.35
CA VAL A 136 2.97 5.11 -0.42
C VAL A 136 2.37 3.92 0.30
N GLU A 137 2.22 4.00 1.61
CA GLU A 137 1.54 2.97 2.38
C GLU A 137 0.04 2.94 2.05
N CYS A 138 -0.47 1.73 1.77
CA CYS A 138 -1.91 1.53 1.60
C CYS A 138 -2.51 1.24 2.97
N VAL A 139 -3.25 2.20 3.53
CA VAL A 139 -3.90 2.04 4.83
C VAL A 139 -4.85 0.82 4.78
N PRO A 140 -4.70 -0.16 5.69
CA PRO A 140 -5.55 -1.34 5.71
C PRO A 140 -7.00 -0.95 6.02
N ASN A 141 -7.96 -1.70 5.46
CA ASN A 141 -9.40 -1.47 5.66
C ASN A 141 -9.86 -0.05 5.28
N SER A 142 -9.18 0.59 4.34
CA SER A 142 -9.57 1.88 3.79
C SER A 142 -10.14 1.74 2.38
N GLU A 143 -11.23 2.46 2.11
CA GLU A 143 -11.88 2.50 0.80
C GLU A 143 -12.14 3.96 0.40
N PRO A 144 -11.91 4.34 -0.88
CA PRO A 144 -12.25 5.66 -1.37
C PRO A 144 -13.76 5.92 -1.23
N MET A 145 -14.12 7.08 -0.69
CA MET A 145 -15.53 7.48 -0.51
C MET A 145 -16.33 7.42 -1.81
N ALA A 146 -15.69 7.67 -2.96
CA ALA A 146 -16.31 7.60 -4.28
C ALA A 146 -16.87 6.20 -4.64
N LEU A 147 -16.37 5.13 -4.03
CA LEU A 147 -16.91 3.78 -4.21
C LEU A 147 -18.22 3.58 -3.45
N HIS A 148 -18.42 4.32 -2.36
CA HIS A 148 -19.63 4.27 -1.56
C HIS A 148 -20.65 5.30 -2.06
N LYS A 149 -21.51 4.86 -2.99
CA LYS A 149 -22.65 5.66 -3.52
C LYS A 149 -23.75 5.96 -2.47
N LYS A 150 -23.50 5.71 -1.19
CA LYS A 150 -24.42 5.84 -0.06
C LYS A 150 -23.88 6.91 0.90
N SER A 151 -24.69 7.32 1.88
CA SER A 151 -24.24 8.28 2.89
C SER A 151 -23.19 7.69 3.84
N VAL A 152 -22.33 8.55 4.39
CA VAL A 152 -21.31 8.20 5.40
C VAL A 152 -21.95 7.52 6.63
N GLN A 153 -23.11 8.01 7.07
CA GLN A 153 -23.86 7.38 8.17
C GLN A 153 -24.26 5.94 7.86
N ARG A 154 -24.67 5.66 6.63
CA ARG A 154 -25.03 4.28 6.23
C ARG A 154 -23.80 3.39 6.20
N PHE A 155 -22.70 3.87 5.61
CA PHE A 155 -21.42 3.15 5.65
C PHE A 155 -21.03 2.79 7.09
N ARG A 156 -21.11 3.75 8.02
CA ARG A 156 -20.80 3.52 9.43
C ARG A 156 -21.74 2.52 10.11
N ARG A 157 -23.03 2.52 9.78
CA ARG A 157 -23.98 1.54 10.33
C ARG A 157 -23.70 0.12 9.84
N ASP A 158 -23.32 -0.01 8.57
CA ASP A 158 -23.00 -1.31 7.97
C ASP A 158 -21.70 -1.90 8.57
N HIS A 159 -20.75 -1.06 9.00
CA HIS A 159 -19.44 -1.48 9.52
C HIS A 159 -19.29 -1.45 11.05
N ASN A 160 -20.09 -0.64 11.75
CA ASN A 160 -20.03 -0.50 13.21
C ASN A 160 -21.44 -0.33 13.83
N PRO A 161 -22.34 -1.32 13.67
CA PRO A 161 -23.72 -1.21 14.12
C PRO A 161 -23.84 -1.19 15.65
N SER A 162 -24.76 -0.38 16.16
CA SER A 162 -25.15 -0.39 17.57
C SER A 162 -26.66 -0.18 17.71
N PRO A 163 -27.41 -1.16 18.24
CA PRO A 163 -28.85 -1.01 18.49
C PRO A 163 -29.19 0.01 19.58
N ARG A 164 -28.20 0.38 20.41
CA ARG A 164 -28.39 1.23 21.60
C ARG A 164 -28.18 2.71 21.30
N ASP A 165 -27.50 3.04 20.20
CA ASP A 165 -27.14 4.42 19.87
C ASP A 165 -28.17 5.07 18.96
N PRO A 166 -28.48 6.39 19.11
CA PRO A 166 -29.54 7.08 18.36
C PRO A 166 -29.44 6.98 16.84
N HIS A 167 -28.22 6.80 16.32
CA HIS A 167 -27.96 6.70 14.89
C HIS A 167 -27.76 5.26 14.40
N GLY A 168 -27.85 4.27 15.29
CA GLY A 168 -27.57 2.87 14.98
C GLY A 168 -26.07 2.57 14.83
N ILE A 169 -25.20 3.47 15.28
CA ILE A 169 -23.74 3.44 15.04
C ILE A 169 -23.03 3.51 16.38
N LYS A 170 -22.12 2.58 16.65
CA LYS A 170 -21.28 2.62 17.85
C LYS A 170 -20.27 3.77 17.73
N THR A 171 -20.24 4.66 18.72
CA THR A 171 -19.22 5.74 18.84
C THR A 171 -18.08 5.36 19.76
#